data_AF-A0A7J4XN01-F1
#
_entry.id   AF-A0A7J4XN01-F1
#
_cell.length_a   1.000
_cell.length_b   1.000
_cell.length_c   1.000
_cell.angle_alpha   90.00
_cell.angle_beta   90.00
_cell.angle_gamma   90.00
#
_symmetry.space_group_name_H-M   'P 1'
#
loop_
_entity.id
_entity.type
_entity.pdbx_description
1 polymer ?
#
loop_
_entity_poly.entity_id
_entity_poly.type
_entity_poly.pdbx_seq_one_letter_code
_entity_poly.pdbx_strand_id
1 'polypeptide(L)'
;MKVVDLTHESFAERVSDFQQYPNGWEFKGNRPCIVDFHAPWCIYCKRLSPVLDELAVEYDGKIDFYKVDVDQEPLLESAFSIRTIPNLLFAPVEGTPWMKLGTIGKPQLKKMLDDLLAGIHE
;
A
#
# COMPACT_ATOMS: atom_id res chain seq x y z
N MET A 1 1.89 14.09 -6.88
CA MET A 1 1.80 12.86 -7.69
C MET A 1 0.40 12.26 -7.56
N LYS A 2 0.01 11.35 -8.46
CA LYS A 2 -1.31 10.68 -8.41
C LYS A 2 -1.14 9.28 -7.83
N VAL A 3 -2.11 8.83 -7.04
CA VAL A 3 -2.21 7.43 -6.63
C VAL A 3 -2.42 6.58 -7.88
N VAL A 4 -1.62 5.52 -8.04
CA VAL A 4 -1.64 4.65 -9.22
C VAL A 4 -2.36 3.35 -8.92
N ASP A 5 -3.32 2.97 -9.76
CA ASP A 5 -3.95 1.65 -9.71
C ASP A 5 -2.96 0.57 -10.17
N LEU A 6 -2.83 -0.49 -9.37
CA LEU A 6 -2.02 -1.65 -9.68
C LEU A 6 -2.89 -2.87 -9.96
N THR A 7 -2.57 -3.56 -11.04
CA THR A 7 -2.94 -4.96 -11.31
C THR A 7 -1.89 -5.91 -10.73
N HIS A 8 -2.18 -7.20 -10.61
CA HIS A 8 -1.20 -8.22 -10.19
C HIS A 8 0.10 -8.20 -11.02
N GLU A 9 0.02 -7.97 -12.33
CA GLU A 9 1.20 -7.85 -13.20
C GLU A 9 2.05 -6.63 -12.82
N SER A 10 1.42 -5.45 -12.77
CA SER A 10 2.13 -4.21 -12.43
C SER A 10 2.63 -4.18 -10.98
N PHE A 11 1.96 -4.89 -10.07
CA PHE A 11 2.41 -5.10 -8.70
C PHE A 11 3.68 -5.94 -8.69
N ALA A 12 3.72 -7.04 -9.44
CA ALA A 12 4.89 -7.91 -9.55
C ALA A 12 6.10 -7.19 -10.18
N GLU A 13 5.88 -6.22 -11.05
CA GLU A 13 6.92 -5.40 -11.66
C GLU A 13 7.42 -4.28 -10.75
N ARG A 14 6.51 -3.55 -10.09
CA ARG A 14 6.82 -2.30 -9.38
C ARG A 14 7.06 -2.48 -7.88
N VAL A 15 6.45 -3.49 -7.29
CA VAL A 15 6.42 -3.69 -5.84
C VAL A 15 7.20 -4.95 -5.47
N SER A 16 6.65 -6.13 -5.72
CA SER A 16 7.29 -7.41 -5.37
C SER A 16 6.55 -8.60 -5.99
N ASP A 17 7.21 -9.74 -6.12
CA ASP A 17 6.54 -10.99 -6.45
C ASP A 17 5.64 -11.45 -5.29
N PHE A 18 4.35 -11.14 -5.42
CA PHE A 18 3.35 -11.42 -4.40
C PHE A 18 3.15 -12.93 -4.13
N GLN A 19 3.58 -13.82 -5.04
CA GLN A 19 3.43 -15.26 -4.84
C GLN A 19 4.38 -15.81 -3.77
N GLN A 20 5.46 -15.10 -3.48
CA GLN A 20 6.45 -15.49 -2.47
C GLN A 20 6.17 -14.85 -1.09
N TYR A 21 5.17 -13.98 -0.98
CA TYR A 21 4.78 -13.37 0.28
C TYR A 21 4.20 -14.40 1.26
N PRO A 22 4.51 -14.32 2.58
CA PRO A 22 5.40 -13.34 3.22
C PRO A 22 6.88 -13.75 3.31
N ASN A 23 7.21 -15.02 3.07
CA ASN A 23 8.53 -15.56 3.43
C ASN A 23 9.67 -15.23 2.45
N GLY A 24 9.34 -14.82 1.22
CA GLY A 24 10.30 -14.47 0.17
C GLY A 24 10.09 -13.07 -0.36
N TRP A 25 9.69 -12.12 0.50
CA TRP A 25 9.50 -10.74 0.05
C TRP A 25 10.81 -10.11 -0.43
N GLU A 26 10.82 -9.71 -1.70
CA GLU A 26 11.89 -8.92 -2.31
C GLU A 26 11.27 -7.68 -2.95
N PHE A 27 11.51 -6.52 -2.36
CA PHE A 27 10.99 -5.26 -2.89
C PHE A 27 11.79 -4.84 -4.12
N LYS A 28 11.10 -4.52 -5.22
CA LYS A 28 11.70 -4.15 -6.51
C LYS A 28 11.74 -2.64 -6.75
N GLY A 29 11.05 -1.86 -5.92
CA GLY A 29 11.01 -0.40 -6.04
C GLY A 29 12.28 0.27 -5.49
N ASN A 30 12.59 1.46 -6.01
CA ASN A 30 13.70 2.28 -5.51
C ASN A 30 13.30 3.22 -4.37
N ARG A 31 12.00 3.30 -4.07
CA ARG A 31 11.40 4.16 -3.05
C ARG A 31 10.40 3.34 -2.27
N PRO A 32 10.24 3.59 -0.96
CA PRO A 32 9.22 2.89 -0.20
C PRO A 32 7.85 3.21 -0.79
N CYS A 33 6.90 2.31 -0.65
CA CYS A 33 5.56 2.53 -1.15
C CYS A 33 4.47 2.11 -0.17
N ILE A 34 3.29 2.69 -0.37
CA ILE A 34 2.06 2.25 0.28
C ILE A 34 1.10 1.73 -0.77
N VAL A 35 0.44 0.61 -0.49
CA VAL A 35 -0.59 0.03 -1.34
C VAL A 35 -1.91 -0.03 -0.57
N ASP A 36 -2.93 0.65 -1.06
CA ASP A 36 -4.29 0.61 -0.52
C ASP A 36 -5.12 -0.49 -1.20
N PHE A 37 -5.43 -1.55 -0.46
CA PHE A 37 -6.38 -2.57 -0.88
C PHE A 37 -7.80 -2.09 -0.59
N HIS A 38 -8.54 -1.78 -1.65
CA HIS A 38 -9.85 -1.16 -1.57
C HIS A 38 -10.85 -1.82 -2.52
N ALA A 39 -12.10 -1.35 -2.45
CA ALA A 39 -13.15 -1.65 -3.44
C ALA A 39 -14.07 -0.42 -3.63
N PRO A 40 -14.68 -0.23 -4.80
CA PRO A 40 -15.48 0.97 -5.12
C PRO A 40 -16.79 1.07 -4.33
N TRP A 41 -17.28 -0.01 -3.75
CA TRP A 41 -18.47 -0.03 -2.88
C TRP A 41 -18.15 0.28 -1.41
N CYS A 42 -16.87 0.27 -1.02
CA CYS A 42 -16.44 0.48 0.36
C CYS A 42 -16.49 1.96 0.76
N ILE A 43 -17.45 2.32 1.62
CA ILE A 43 -17.65 3.70 2.11
C ILE A 43 -16.42 4.20 2.88
N TYR A 44 -15.80 3.33 3.68
CA TYR A 44 -14.61 3.66 4.47
C TYR A 44 -13.41 3.95 3.58
N CYS A 45 -13.25 3.19 2.50
CA CYS A 45 -12.20 3.38 1.50
C CYS A 45 -12.36 4.73 0.80
N LYS A 46 -13.59 5.10 0.40
CA LYS A 46 -13.89 6.43 -0.18
C LYS A 46 -13.52 7.60 0.72
N ARG A 47 -13.54 7.43 2.05
CA ARG A 47 -13.10 8.46 3.00
C ARG A 47 -11.57 8.53 3.10
N LEU A 48 -10.88 7.41 2.87
CA LEU A 48 -9.43 7.30 2.93
C LEU A 48 -8.77 7.80 1.63
N SER A 49 -9.38 7.56 0.46
CA SER A 49 -8.85 7.98 -0.84
C SER A 49 -8.42 9.46 -0.91
N PRO A 50 -9.22 10.46 -0.49
CA PRO A 50 -8.77 11.86 -0.54
C PRO A 50 -7.58 12.13 0.40
N VAL A 51 -7.48 11.42 1.51
CA VAL A 51 -6.35 11.52 2.43
C VAL A 51 -5.08 10.99 1.78
N LEU A 52 -5.17 9.85 1.08
CA LEU A 52 -4.06 9.27 0.33
C LEU A 52 -3.64 10.18 -0.84
N ASP A 53 -4.60 10.77 -1.56
CA ASP A 53 -4.31 11.72 -2.64
C ASP A 53 -3.56 12.96 -2.14
N GLU A 54 -3.98 13.53 -1.00
CA GLU A 54 -3.28 14.66 -0.38
C GLU A 54 -1.85 14.28 0.06
N LEU A 55 -1.67 13.10 0.66
CA LEU A 55 -0.36 12.62 1.10
C LEU A 55 0.53 12.25 -0.10
N ALA A 56 -0.02 11.71 -1.19
CA ALA A 56 0.71 11.43 -2.42
C ALA A 56 1.26 12.70 -3.09
N VAL A 57 0.66 13.86 -2.83
CA VAL A 57 1.22 15.16 -3.25
C VAL A 57 2.29 15.63 -2.28
N GLU A 58 2.09 15.48 -0.97
CA GLU A 58 3.05 15.91 0.06
C GLU A 58 4.36 15.11 0.04
N TYR A 59 4.26 13.81 -0.25
CA TYR A 59 5.38 12.86 -0.30
C TYR A 59 5.86 12.56 -1.73
N ASP A 60 5.50 13.42 -2.69
CA ASP A 60 5.92 13.32 -4.08
C ASP A 60 7.45 13.16 -4.19
N GLY A 61 7.88 12.13 -4.92
CA GLY A 61 9.30 11.81 -5.09
C GLY A 61 9.96 11.11 -3.90
N LYS A 62 9.24 10.89 -2.79
CA LYS A 62 9.75 10.22 -1.58
C LYS A 62 9.10 8.86 -1.34
N ILE A 63 7.78 8.78 -1.44
CA ILE A 63 7.00 7.55 -1.26
C ILE A 63 6.09 7.37 -2.47
N ASP A 64 6.03 6.14 -2.98
CA ASP A 64 5.08 5.81 -4.04
C ASP A 64 3.72 5.39 -3.44
N PHE A 65 2.64 5.91 -4.00
CA PHE A 65 1.28 5.61 -3.54
C PHE A 65 0.55 4.80 -4.60
N TYR A 66 0.09 3.62 -4.19
CA TYR A 66 -0.58 2.66 -5.03
C TYR A 66 -1.93 2.26 -4.44
N LYS A 67 -2.80 1.74 -5.29
CA LYS A 67 -4.08 1.17 -4.89
C LYS A 67 -4.39 -0.08 -5.70
N VAL A 68 -5.07 -1.03 -5.08
CA VAL A 68 -5.48 -2.29 -5.68
C VAL A 68 -6.96 -2.48 -5.41
N ASP A 69 -7.73 -2.67 -6.47
CA ASP A 69 -9.13 -3.08 -6.36
C ASP A 69 -9.21 -4.59 -6.15
N VAL A 70 -9.57 -5.00 -4.93
CA VAL A 70 -9.61 -6.43 -4.57
C VAL A 70 -10.67 -7.21 -5.34
N ASP A 71 -11.73 -6.54 -5.83
CA ASP A 71 -12.76 -7.20 -6.65
C ASP A 71 -12.23 -7.53 -8.06
N GLN A 72 -11.24 -6.77 -8.53
CA GLN A 72 -10.62 -6.99 -9.85
C GLN A 72 -9.35 -7.83 -9.77
N GLU A 73 -8.69 -7.87 -8.61
CA GLU A 73 -7.40 -8.53 -8.40
C GLU A 73 -7.47 -9.62 -7.30
N PRO A 74 -8.25 -10.71 -7.51
CA PRO A 74 -8.42 -11.77 -6.51
C PRO A 74 -7.13 -12.52 -6.18
N LEU A 75 -6.15 -12.51 -7.09
CA LEU A 75 -4.82 -13.08 -6.85
C LEU A 75 -4.07 -12.32 -5.75
N LEU A 76 -4.12 -10.98 -5.80
CA LEU A 76 -3.50 -10.13 -4.78
C LEU A 76 -4.30 -10.22 -3.47
N GLU A 77 -5.63 -10.20 -3.54
CA GLU A 77 -6.50 -10.40 -2.36
C GLU A 77 -6.12 -11.69 -1.61
N SER A 78 -6.02 -12.81 -2.34
CA SER A 78 -5.67 -14.11 -1.75
C SER A 78 -4.23 -14.14 -1.21
N ALA A 79 -3.26 -13.58 -1.94
CA ALA A 79 -1.85 -13.60 -1.54
C ALA A 79 -1.61 -12.83 -0.24
N PHE A 80 -2.22 -11.66 -0.09
CA PHE A 80 -2.11 -10.84 1.12
C PHE A 80 -3.16 -11.17 2.18
N SER A 81 -3.99 -12.21 1.96
CA SER A 81 -5.06 -12.63 2.86
C SER A 81 -6.00 -11.49 3.25
N ILE A 82 -6.36 -10.65 2.27
CA ILE A 82 -7.24 -9.50 2.49
C ILE A 82 -8.66 -10.00 2.74
N ARG A 83 -9.11 -9.96 3.99
CA ARG A 83 -10.49 -10.36 4.38
C ARG A 83 -11.39 -9.18 4.70
N THR A 84 -10.78 -8.04 4.97
CA THR A 84 -11.45 -6.82 5.40
C THR A 84 -10.74 -5.64 4.74
N ILE A 85 -11.53 -4.74 4.17
CA ILE A 85 -11.05 -3.50 3.54
C ILE A 85 -11.59 -2.27 4.30
N PRO A 86 -10.86 -1.13 4.30
CA PRO A 86 -9.56 -0.93 3.66
C PRO A 86 -8.42 -1.63 4.41
N ASN A 87 -7.38 -2.01 3.68
CA ASN A 87 -6.16 -2.58 4.25
C ASN A 87 -4.95 -1.97 3.54
N LEU A 88 -3.96 -1.50 4.31
CA LEU A 88 -2.83 -0.76 3.78
C LEU A 88 -1.55 -1.59 3.95
N LEU A 89 -0.87 -1.87 2.84
CA LEU A 89 0.48 -2.44 2.84
C LEU A 89 1.49 -1.31 2.84
N PHE A 90 2.42 -1.33 3.79
CA PHE A 90 3.58 -0.45 3.82
C PHE A 90 4.80 -1.28 3.45
N ALA A 91 5.46 -0.92 2.35
CA ALA A 91 6.62 -1.62 1.84
C ALA A 91 7.85 -0.69 1.91
N PRO A 92 8.79 -0.94 2.85
CA PRO A 92 10.06 -0.23 2.88
C PRO A 92 10.95 -0.69 1.71
N VAL A 93 11.96 0.12 1.37
CA VAL A 93 12.98 -0.27 0.37
C VAL A 93 13.77 -1.48 0.86
N GLU A 94 14.09 -1.49 2.16
CA GLU A 94 14.80 -2.57 2.82
C GLU A 94 13.98 -3.07 4.00
N GLY A 95 13.89 -4.40 4.16
CA GLY A 95 13.14 -5.05 5.22
C GLY A 95 11.81 -5.66 4.76
N THR A 96 11.01 -6.07 5.74
CA THR A 96 9.76 -6.78 5.52
C THR A 96 8.60 -5.77 5.47
N PRO A 97 7.65 -5.90 4.54
CA PRO A 97 6.50 -5.02 4.51
C PRO A 97 5.54 -5.41 5.64
N TRP A 98 4.71 -4.47 6.05
CA TRP A 98 3.70 -4.71 7.07
C TRP A 98 2.33 -4.23 6.62
N MET A 99 1.31 -4.89 7.17
CA MET A 99 -0.09 -4.61 6.88
C MET A 99 -0.73 -3.82 8.01
N LYS A 100 -1.60 -2.87 7.65
CA LYS A 100 -2.42 -2.13 8.59
C LYS A 100 -3.87 -2.15 8.16
N LEU A 101 -4.67 -2.83 8.96
CA LEU A 101 -6.11 -2.94 8.76
C LEU A 101 -6.84 -1.64 9.17
N GLY A 102 -7.80 -1.23 8.35
CA GLY A 102 -8.82 -0.24 8.67
C GLY A 102 -8.48 1.19 8.23
N THR A 103 -9.39 2.11 8.55
CA THR A 103 -9.21 3.53 8.24
C THR A 103 -8.32 4.20 9.28
N ILE A 104 -7.22 4.78 8.81
CA ILE A 104 -6.29 5.54 9.63
C ILE A 104 -6.56 7.03 9.40
N GLY A 105 -6.64 7.82 10.47
CA GLY A 105 -6.73 9.28 10.34
C GLY A 105 -5.45 9.87 9.74
N LYS A 106 -5.57 10.96 8.98
CA LYS A 106 -4.44 11.65 8.33
C LYS A 106 -3.21 11.85 9.23
N PRO A 107 -3.33 12.31 10.50
CA PRO A 107 -2.16 12.54 11.35
C PRO A 107 -1.38 11.24 11.66
N GLN A 108 -2.10 10.14 11.88
CA GLN A 108 -1.48 8.86 12.18
C GLN A 108 -0.91 8.22 10.91
N LEU A 109 -1.59 8.34 9.77
CA LEU A 109 -1.06 7.87 8.49
C LEU A 109 0.22 8.61 8.11
N LYS A 110 0.26 9.94 8.30
CA LYS A 110 1.45 10.74 8.09
C LYS A 110 2.64 10.26 8.93
N LYS A 111 2.40 10.02 10.23
CA LYS A 111 3.43 9.46 11.11
C LYS A 111 3.97 8.12 10.59
N MET A 112 3.09 7.22 10.16
CA MET A 112 3.51 5.92 9.62
C MET A 112 4.31 6.04 8.32
N LEU A 113 3.99 7.02 7.47
CA LEU A 113 4.76 7.33 6.26
C LEU A 113 6.14 7.91 6.60
N ASP A 114 6.24 8.75 7.63
CA ASP A 114 7.51 9.26 8.14
C ASP A 114 8.37 8.12 8.71
N ASP A 115 7.78 7.23 9.49
CA ASP A 115 8.43 6.04 10.04
C ASP A 115 8.92 5.10 8.91
N LEU A 116 8.08 4.88 7.88
CA LEU A 116 8.41 4.14 6.66
C LEU A 116 9.62 4.75 5.91
N LEU A 117 9.66 6.09 5.78
CA LEU A 117 10.78 6.79 5.16
C LEU A 117 12.06 6.71 5.98
N ALA A 118 11.94 6.72 7.30
CA ALA A 118 13.08 6.62 8.20
C ALA A 118 13.62 5.19 8.32
N GLY A 119 12.91 4.19 7.78
CA GLY A 119 13.26 2.77 7.94
C GLY A 119 13.07 2.27 9.37
N ILE A 120 12.26 2.96 10.17
CA ILE A 120 11.98 2.63 11.57
C ILE A 120 10.67 1.85 11.61
N HIS A 121 10.76 0.52 11.70
CA HIS A 121 9.63 -0.32 12.08
C HIS A 121 10.11 -1.28 13.18
N GLU A 122 9.43 -1.26 14.32
CA GLU A 122 9.70 -2.09 15.51
C GLU A 122 8.58 -3.13 15.67
#